data_AF-I9NNZ1-F1
#
_entry.id   AF-I9NNZ1-F1
#
_cell.length_a   1.000
_cell.length_b   1.000
_cell.length_c   1.000
_cell.angle_alpha   90.00
_cell.angle_beta   90.00
_cell.angle_gamma   90.00
#
_symmetry.space_group_name_H-M   'P 1'
#
loop_
_entity.id
_entity.type
_entity.pdbx_description
1 polymer ?
#
loop_
_entity_poly.entity_id
_entity_poly.type
_entity_poly.pdbx_seq_one_letter_code
_entity_poly.pdbx_strand_id
1 'polypeptide(L)' 'MEKQLLRITELKEQILASGYHPVQFNDMVKEIIGKVPLANITFEQSCELIENLEYYCEFSKKCKSKL' A
#
# COMPACT_ATOMS: atom_id res chain seq x y z
N MET A 1 15.86 0.54 -0.79
CA MET A 1 15.17 -0.61 -0.17
C MET A 1 14.70 -0.33 1.25
N GLU A 2 15.54 -0.16 2.28
CA GLU A 2 15.05 0.02 3.67
C GLU A 2 14.04 1.17 3.84
N LYS A 3 14.33 2.35 3.26
CA LYS A 3 13.41 3.50 3.27
C LYS A 3 12.07 3.21 2.60
N GLN A 4 12.07 2.41 1.53
CA GLN A 4 10.85 2.05 0.80
C GLN A 4 10.02 1.03 1.59
N LEU A 5 10.66 0.05 2.23
CA LEU A 5 9.97 -0.90 3.10
C LEU A 5 9.35 -0.23 4.33
N LEU A 6 10.05 0.74 4.91
CA LEU A 6 9.50 1.57 5.98
C LEU A 6 8.26 2.32 5.48
N ARG A 7 8.36 2.98 4.32
CA ARG A 7 7.23 3.71 3.73
C ARG A 7 6.03 2.81 3.44
N ILE A 8 6.25 1.62 2.87
CA ILE A 8 5.18 0.63 2.63
C ILE A 8 4.52 0.19 3.94
N THR A 9 5.29 0.06 5.02
CA THR A 9 4.78 -0.30 6.35
C THR A 9 3.89 0.80 6.92
N GLU A 10 4.32 2.07 6.83
CA GLU A 10 3.51 3.22 7.24
C GLU A 10 2.19 3.30 6.46
N LEU A 11 2.26 3.10 5.14
CA LEU A 11 1.08 3.14 4.27
C LEU A 11 0.11 2.01 4.57
N LYS A 12 0.63 0.81 4.87
CA LYS A 12 -0.20 -0.31 5.33
C LYS A 12 -1.00 0.08 6.57
N GLU A 13 -0.35 0.65 7.59
CA GLU A 13 -1.03 1.06 8.82
C GLU A 13 -2.12 2.11 8.54
N GLN A 14 -1.84 3.08 7.68
CA GLN A 14 -2.82 4.11 7.28
C GLN A 14 -4.03 3.51 6.55
N ILE A 15 -3.80 2.56 5.63
CA ILE A 15 -4.87 1.88 4.88
C ILE A 15 -5.73 1.03 5.82
N LEU A 16 -5.13 0.31 6.76
CA LEU A 16 -5.90 -0.46 7.74
C LEU A 16 -6.69 0.45 8.68
N ALA A 17 -6.09 1.54 9.15
CA ALA A 17 -6.77 2.54 9.97
C ALA A 17 -7.90 3.28 9.20
N SER A 18 -7.83 3.32 7.87
CA SER A 18 -8.89 3.90 7.05
C SER A 18 -10.11 2.99 6.89
N GLY A 19 -10.00 1.71 7.29
CA GLY A 19 -11.10 0.75 7.35
C GLY A 19 -10.97 -0.44 6.40
N TYR A 20 -9.86 -0.53 5.65
CA TYR A 20 -9.63 -1.70 4.79
C TYR A 20 -9.25 -2.92 5.62
N HIS A 21 -9.72 -4.08 5.17
CA HIS A 21 -9.37 -5.35 5.76
C HIS A 21 -7.94 -5.77 5.32
N PRO A 22 -7.14 -6.44 6.17
CA PRO A 22 -5.82 -6.93 5.79
C PRO A 22 -5.77 -7.78 4.51
N VAL A 23 -6.85 -8.52 4.23
CA VAL A 23 -6.99 -9.29 2.99
C VAL A 23 -7.04 -8.38 1.76
N GLN A 24 -7.80 -7.28 1.82
CA GLN A 24 -7.90 -6.31 0.73
C GLN A 24 -6.55 -5.64 0.46
N PHE A 25 -5.81 -5.27 1.52
CA PHE A 25 -4.45 -4.76 1.39
C PHE A 25 -3.54 -5.79 0.70
N ASN A 26 -3.59 -7.06 1.10
CA ASN A 26 -2.78 -8.10 0.49
C ASN A 26 -3.13 -8.32 -0.99
N ASP A 27 -4.40 -8.18 -1.36
CA ASP A 27 -4.83 -8.29 -2.76
C ASP A 27 -4.32 -7.10 -3.59
N MET A 28 -4.39 -5.86 -3.07
CA MET A 28 -3.78 -4.68 -3.71
C MET A 28 -2.28 -4.87 -3.95
N VAL A 29 -1.55 -5.36 -2.94
CA VAL A 29 -0.12 -5.64 -3.06
C VAL A 29 0.14 -6.68 -4.15
N LYS A 30 -0.66 -7.76 -4.20
CA LYS A 30 -0.51 -8.82 -5.21
C LYS A 30 -0.82 -8.35 -6.62
N GLU A 31 -1.72 -7.39 -6.81
CA GLU A 31 -2.00 -6.83 -8.13
C GLU A 31 -0.77 -6.13 -8.73
N ILE A 32 0.08 -5.54 -7.89
CA ILE A 32 1.23 -4.75 -8.32
C ILE A 32 2.49 -5.60 -8.41
N ILE A 33 2.83 -6.34 -7.35
CA ILE A 33 4.08 -7.11 -7.26
C ILE A 33 3.88 -8.62 -7.42
N GLY A 34 2.66 -9.08 -7.69
CA GLY A 34 2.34 -10.49 -7.84
C GLY A 34 2.55 -11.29 -6.56
N LYS A 35 3.19 -12.45 -6.69
CA LYS A 35 3.54 -13.32 -5.56
C LYS A 35 4.96 -13.08 -5.03
N VAL A 36 5.62 -12.01 -5.47
CA VAL A 36 6.98 -11.69 -5.04
C VAL A 36 6.94 -11.23 -3.58
N PRO A 37 7.76 -11.81 -2.68
CA PRO A 37 7.87 -11.32 -1.30
C PRO A 37 8.34 -9.86 -1.29
N LEU A 38 7.78 -9.02 -0.40
CA LEU A 38 8.18 -7.61 -0.26
C LEU A 38 9.70 -7.41 -0.09
N ALA A 39 10.39 -8.36 0.54
CA ALA A 39 11.84 -8.30 0.73
C ALA A 39 12.64 -8.45 -0.59
N ASN A 40 12.02 -9.01 -1.63
CA ASN A 40 12.66 -9.39 -2.90
C ASN A 40 12.19 -8.53 -4.08
N ILE A 41 11.36 -7.51 -3.85
CA ILE A 41 10.91 -6.62 -4.93
C ILE A 41 12.05 -5.72 -5.38
N THR A 42 12.02 -5.37 -6.66
CA THR A 42 12.96 -4.40 -7.24
C THR A 42 12.64 -2.98 -6.74
N PHE A 43 13.59 -2.06 -6.96
CA PHE A 43 13.38 -0.64 -6.67
C PHE A 43 12.15 -0.08 -7.41
N GLU A 44 12.01 -0.39 -8.69
CA GLU A 44 10.88 0.06 -9.53
C GLU A 44 9.55 -0.44 -8.99
N GLN A 45 9.45 -1.74 -8.70
CA GLN A 45 8.25 -2.34 -8.08
C GLN A 45 7.91 -1.71 -6.73
N SER A 46 8.92 -1.37 -5.93
CA SER A 46 8.68 -0.72 -4.64
C SER A 46 8.17 0.72 -4.80
N CYS A 47 8.63 1.45 -5.83
CA CYS A 47 8.11 2.79 -6.14
C CYS A 47 6.67 2.71 -6.62
N GLU A 48 6.37 1.82 -7.58
CA GLU A 48 5.01 1.60 -8.09
C GLU A 48 4.05 1.20 -6.98
N LEU A 49 4.48 0.31 -6.07
CA LEU A 49 3.68 -0.09 -4.92
C LEU A 49 3.39 1.09 -3.98
N ILE A 50 4.39 1.92 -3.69
CA ILE A 50 4.21 3.11 -2.84
C ILE A 50 3.20 4.07 -3.47
N GLU A 51 3.32 4.38 -4.76
CA GLU A 51 2.42 5.30 -5.46
C GLU A 51 0.96 4.82 -5.42
N ASN A 52 0.74 3.53 -5.63
CA ASN A 52 -0.61 2.94 -5.56
C ASN A 52 -1.17 2.95 -4.13
N LEU A 53 -0.36 2.59 -3.12
CA LEU A 53 -0.80 2.63 -1.72
C LEU A 53 -1.11 4.06 -1.27
N GLU A 54 -0.33 5.05 -1.72
CA GLU A 54 -0.61 6.46 -1.48
C GLU A 54 -1.94 6.90 -2.11
N TYR A 55 -2.23 6.45 -3.33
CA TYR A 55 -3.54 6.67 -3.95
C TYR A 55 -4.69 6.13 -3.08
N TYR A 56 -4.58 4.90 -2.57
CA TYR A 56 -5.63 4.33 -1.70
C TYR A 56 -5.78 5.08 -0.37
N CYS A 57 -4.66 5.52 0.22
CA CYS A 57 -4.69 6.41 1.39
C CYS A 57 -5.49 7.68 1.09
N GLU A 58 -5.18 8.39 0.01
CA GLU A 58 -5.87 9.64 -0.35
C GLU A 58 -7.33 9.40 -0.73
N PHE A 59 -7.62 8.32 -1.46
CA PHE A 59 -8.99 7.94 -1.79
C PHE A 59 -9.82 7.70 -0.53
N SER A 60 -9.27 6.98 0.44
CA SER A 60 -9.96 6.70 1.71
C SER A 60 -10.26 7.98 2.52
N LYS A 61 -9.35 8.95 2.53
CA LYS A 61 -9.57 10.26 3.14
C LYS A 61 -10.71 11.02 2.46
N LYS A 62 -10.76 11.00 1.12
CA LYS A 62 -11.84 11.64 0.34
C LYS A 62 -13.20 10.99 0.61
N CYS A 63 -13.26 9.67 0.78
CA CYS A 63 -14.48 8.97 1.15
C CYS A 63 -14.97 9.36 2.55
N LYS A 64 -14.07 9.44 3.53
CA LYS A 64 -14.41 9.87 4.90
C LYS A 64 -14.83 11.33 4.98
N SER A 65 -14.24 12.20 4.15
CA SER A 65 -14.59 13.64 4.12
C SER A 65 -15.95 13.94 3.48
N LYS A 66 -16.60 12.95 2.85
CA LYS A 66 -17.95 13.10 2.25
C LYS A 66 -19.09 12.64 3.18
N LEU A 67 -18.77 12.22 4.40
CA LEU A 67 -19.70 11.92 5.49
C LEU A 67 -19.77 13.12 6.44
#